data_AF-A0A1H7TG97-F1
#
_entry.id   AF-A0A1H7TG97-F1
#
_cell.length_a   1.000
_cell.length_b   1.000
_cell.length_c   1.000
_cell.angle_alpha   90.00
_cell.angle_beta   90.00
_cell.angle_gamma   90.00
#
_symmetry.space_group_name_H-M   'P 1'
#
loop_
_entity.id
_entity.type
_entity.pdbx_description
1 polymer ?
#
loop_
_entity_poly.entity_id
_entity_poly.type
_entity_poly.pdbx_seq_one_letter_code
_entity_poly.pdbx_strand_id
1 'polypeptide(L)'
;MRDCSRLPERLSTGVEGLDLVLKSGLIGHRRYLVRGGPGLGKTTLGLSFLAAGKEGEPALFIGFQEPPDEVRANIASMGIDTSSIEFLRLSPDDDFFIENDAYDVFASSDVEQESLS
;
A
#
# COMPACT_ATOMS: atom_id res chain seq x y z
N MET A 1 -38.37 -13.61 -16.61
CA MET A 1 -38.36 -12.95 -15.29
C MET A 1 -36.93 -12.51 -15.01
N ARG A 2 -36.68 -11.22 -14.77
CA ARG A 2 -35.36 -10.72 -14.34
C ARG A 2 -35.24 -11.03 -12.84
N ASP A 3 -34.21 -11.81 -12.48
CA ASP A 3 -33.86 -12.13 -11.10
C ASP A 3 -33.61 -10.82 -10.33
N CYS A 4 -34.41 -10.61 -9.29
CA CYS A 4 -34.37 -9.43 -8.44
C CYS A 4 -34.26 -9.90 -6.99
N SER A 5 -33.15 -10.53 -6.58
CA SER A 5 -32.87 -10.71 -5.15
C SER A 5 -31.45 -11.16 -4.75
N ARG A 6 -30.39 -10.82 -5.50
CA ARG A 6 -29.02 -10.89 -4.93
C ARG A 6 -28.46 -9.48 -4.77
N LEU A 7 -28.57 -8.96 -3.55
CA LEU A 7 -27.75 -7.83 -3.15
C LEU A 7 -26.27 -8.21 -3.36
N PRO A 8 -25.45 -7.31 -3.90
CA PRO A 8 -24.05 -7.63 -4.16
C PRO A 8 -23.34 -7.90 -2.83
N GLU A 9 -22.40 -8.84 -2.86
CA GLU A 9 -21.60 -9.22 -1.71
C GLU A 9 -20.91 -8.01 -1.08
N ARG A 10 -20.83 -8.02 0.26
CA ARG A 10 -20.19 -6.99 1.06
C ARG A 10 -18.89 -7.53 1.64
N LEU A 11 -17.82 -6.77 1.50
CA LEU A 11 -16.49 -7.07 2.04
C LEU A 11 -16.21 -6.13 3.22
N SER A 12 -15.76 -6.68 4.34
CA SER A 12 -15.35 -5.87 5.49
C SER A 12 -14.12 -5.02 5.14
N THR A 13 -14.05 -3.81 5.69
CA THR A 13 -12.85 -2.96 5.63
C THR A 13 -11.82 -3.31 6.71
N GLY A 14 -12.13 -4.22 7.62
CA GLY A 14 -11.36 -4.45 8.85
C GLY A 14 -11.53 -3.34 9.90
N VAL A 15 -12.35 -2.32 9.62
CA VAL A 15 -12.62 -1.20 10.53
C VAL A 15 -14.12 -1.15 10.79
N GLU A 16 -14.55 -1.64 11.96
CA GLU A 16 -15.96 -1.78 12.33
C GLU A 16 -16.76 -0.46 12.15
N GLY A 17 -16.20 0.66 12.61
CA GLY A 17 -16.84 1.96 12.48
C GLY A 17 -17.04 2.40 11.02
N LEU A 18 -16.10 2.05 10.13
CA LEU A 18 -16.22 2.36 8.71
C LEU A 18 -17.23 1.43 8.03
N ASP A 19 -17.23 0.15 8.38
CA ASP A 19 -18.21 -0.82 7.89
C ASP A 19 -19.64 -0.40 8.23
N LEU A 20 -19.87 0.10 9.44
CA LEU A 20 -21.17 0.64 9.86
C LEU A 20 -21.62 1.79 8.95
N VAL A 21 -20.75 2.77 8.71
CA VAL A 21 -21.03 3.92 7.83
C VAL A 21 -21.31 3.46 6.39
N LEU A 22 -20.61 2.44 5.92
CA LEU A 22 -20.72 1.91 4.56
C LEU A 22 -21.86 0.90 4.36
N LYS A 23 -22.68 0.66 5.39
CA LYS A 23 -23.74 -0.38 5.39
C LYS A 23 -23.16 -1.78 5.25
N SER A 24 -22.33 -2.15 6.24
CA SER A 24 -21.63 -3.42 6.36
C SER A 24 -20.48 -3.61 5.36
N GLY A 25 -19.78 -2.52 5.00
CA GLY A 25 -18.55 -2.57 4.21
C GLY A 25 -18.69 -2.32 2.71
N LEU A 26 -17.63 -2.65 1.99
CA LEU A 26 -17.45 -2.38 0.56
C LEU A 26 -18.24 -3.37 -0.30
N ILE A 27 -18.61 -2.95 -1.51
CA ILE A 27 -19.27 -3.84 -2.48
C ILE A 27 -18.18 -4.62 -3.21
N GLY A 28 -18.28 -5.95 -3.19
CA GLY A 28 -17.35 -6.85 -3.86
C GLY A 28 -17.21 -6.60 -5.36
N HIS A 29 -16.09 -7.07 -5.93
CA HIS A 29 -15.74 -6.91 -7.35
C HIS A 29 -15.69 -5.46 -7.83
N ARG A 30 -15.27 -4.53 -6.96
CA ARG A 30 -15.08 -3.11 -7.27
C ARG A 30 -13.69 -2.64 -6.90
N ARG A 31 -13.30 -1.52 -7.52
CA ARG A 31 -12.06 -0.80 -7.21
C ARG A 31 -12.40 0.42 -6.37
N TYR A 32 -11.61 0.65 -5.34
CA TYR A 32 -11.77 1.75 -4.40
C TYR A 32 -10.52 2.60 -4.38
N LEU A 33 -10.69 3.93 -4.30
CA LEU A 33 -9.60 4.88 -4.15
C LEU A 33 -9.73 5.56 -2.79
N VAL A 34 -8.71 5.38 -1.96
CA VAL A 34 -8.56 6.12 -0.70
C VAL A 34 -7.60 7.28 -0.94
N ARG A 35 -8.05 8.52 -0.71
CA ARG A 35 -7.23 9.72 -0.88
C ARG A 35 -7.13 10.51 0.41
N GLY A 36 -5.99 11.15 0.62
CA GLY A 36 -5.70 11.97 1.79
C GLY A 36 -4.22 12.35 1.87
N GLY A 37 -3.91 13.36 2.69
CA GLY A 37 -2.53 13.80 2.95
C GLY A 37 -1.65 12.70 3.58
N PRO A 38 -0.33 12.92 3.66
CA PRO A 38 0.59 12.01 4.35
C PRO A 38 0.19 11.82 5.82
N GLY A 39 0.41 10.63 6.38
CA GLY A 39 0.10 10.33 7.78
C GLY A 39 -1.37 10.06 8.13
N LEU A 40 -2.32 10.21 7.19
CA LEU A 40 -3.76 9.98 7.46
C LEU A 40 -4.19 8.50 7.46
N GLY A 41 -3.27 7.54 7.64
CA GLY A 41 -3.62 6.13 7.78
C GLY A 41 -4.09 5.41 6.50
N LYS A 42 -3.78 5.92 5.30
CA LYS A 42 -4.17 5.29 4.02
C LYS A 42 -3.62 3.86 3.89
N THR A 43 -2.33 3.68 4.18
CA THR A 43 -1.65 2.39 4.17
C THR A 43 -2.27 1.44 5.19
N THR A 44 -2.47 1.94 6.41
CA THR A 44 -3.15 1.21 7.50
C THR A 44 -4.52 0.70 7.05
N LEU A 45 -5.38 1.56 6.50
CA LEU A 45 -6.70 1.16 6.02
C LEU A 45 -6.63 0.09 4.92
N GLY A 46 -5.67 0.22 3.98
CA GLY A 46 -5.45 -0.79 2.95
C GLY A 46 -5.05 -2.14 3.55
N LEU A 47 -4.15 -2.16 4.52
CA LEU A 47 -3.71 -3.37 5.20
C LEU A 47 -4.81 -3.97 6.09
N SER A 48 -5.60 -3.15 6.79
CA SER A 48 -6.78 -3.60 7.55
C SER A 48 -7.79 -4.29 6.65
N PHE A 49 -8.02 -3.76 5.44
CA PHE A 49 -8.89 -4.39 4.46
C PHE A 49 -8.35 -5.75 4.00
N LEU A 50 -7.06 -5.85 3.70
CA LEU A 50 -6.43 -7.11 3.30
C LEU A 50 -6.46 -8.15 4.43
N ALA A 51 -6.20 -7.73 5.67
CA ALA A 51 -6.24 -8.60 6.85
C ALA A 51 -7.66 -9.09 7.17
N ALA A 52 -8.70 -8.35 6.78
CA ALA A 52 -10.09 -8.74 6.92
C ALA A 52 -10.60 -9.69 5.81
N GLY A 53 -9.73 -10.07 4.86
CA GLY A 53 -10.02 -11.05 3.83
C GLY A 53 -10.42 -12.41 4.42
N LYS A 54 -11.16 -13.21 3.66
CA LYS A 54 -11.59 -14.55 4.15
C LYS A 54 -10.42 -15.52 4.13
N GLU A 55 -10.49 -16.53 4.99
CA GLU A 55 -9.54 -17.63 4.98
C GLU A 55 -9.49 -18.30 3.60
N GLY A 56 -8.28 -18.44 3.06
CA GLY A 56 -8.04 -18.98 1.71
C GLY A 56 -8.15 -17.98 0.57
N GLU A 57 -8.52 -16.72 0.82
CA GLU A 57 -8.43 -15.66 -0.19
C GLU A 57 -7.01 -15.07 -0.22
N PRO A 58 -6.30 -15.12 -1.36
CA PRO A 58 -4.97 -14.55 -1.46
C PRO A 58 -5.02 -13.01 -1.35
N ALA A 59 -4.14 -12.44 -0.53
CA ALA A 59 -4.02 -11.01 -0.33
C ALA A 59 -2.63 -10.53 -0.74
N LEU A 60 -2.56 -9.44 -1.52
CA LEU A 60 -1.32 -8.84 -2.00
C LEU A 60 -1.31 -7.33 -1.70
N PHE A 61 -0.30 -6.90 -0.96
CA PHE A 61 0.04 -5.49 -0.80
C PHE A 61 1.16 -5.10 -1.76
N ILE A 62 0.93 -4.06 -2.57
CA ILE A 62 1.94 -3.50 -3.48
C ILE A 62 2.30 -2.09 -3.00
N GLY A 63 3.57 -1.90 -2.64
CA GLY A 63 4.12 -0.62 -2.16
C GLY A 63 5.26 -0.10 -3.04
N PHE A 64 5.58 1.18 -2.90
CA PHE A 64 6.64 1.86 -3.66
C PHE A 64 7.66 2.61 -2.80
N GLN A 65 7.40 2.77 -1.50
CA GLN A 65 8.18 3.67 -0.64
C GLN A 65 8.90 2.86 0.44
N GLU A 66 8.12 2.40 1.42
CA GLU A 66 8.64 1.68 2.58
C GLU A 66 8.99 0.22 2.26
N PRO A 67 10.10 -0.31 2.80
CA PRO A 67 10.42 -1.74 2.74
C PRO A 67 9.31 -2.61 3.34
N PRO A 68 9.04 -3.81 2.79
CA PRO A 68 7.99 -4.71 3.30
C PRO A 68 8.07 -5.01 4.80
N ASP A 69 9.27 -5.18 5.34
CA ASP A 69 9.46 -5.53 6.75
C ASP A 69 9.14 -4.39 7.70
N GLU A 70 9.41 -3.14 7.29
CA GLU A 70 8.99 -1.96 8.06
C GLU A 70 7.46 -1.81 8.05
N VAL A 71 6.83 -2.00 6.89
CA VAL A 71 5.37 -1.96 6.78
C VAL A 71 4.71 -3.02 7.67
N ARG A 72 5.27 -4.24 7.70
CA ARG A 72 4.83 -5.33 8.59
C ARG A 72 5.02 -4.99 10.06
N ALA A 73 6.17 -4.44 10.45
CA ALA A 73 6.41 -4.05 11.83
C ALA A 73 5.44 -2.96 12.30
N ASN A 74 5.20 -1.95 11.45
CA ASN A 74 4.28 -0.86 11.72
C ASN A 74 2.85 -1.36 11.95
N ILE A 75 2.33 -2.21 11.06
CA ILE A 75 0.95 -2.70 11.15
C ILE A 75 0.77 -3.71 12.29
N ALA A 76 1.79 -4.55 12.56
CA ALA A 76 1.78 -5.46 13.69
C ALA A 76 1.74 -4.73 15.05
N SER A 77 2.40 -3.57 15.15
CA SER A 77 2.32 -2.73 16.36
C SER A 77 0.91 -2.21 16.67
N MET A 78 0.02 -2.22 15.67
CA MET A 78 -1.40 -1.87 15.80
C MET A 78 -2.29 -3.08 16.12
N GLY A 79 -1.71 -4.28 16.31
CA GLY A 79 -2.42 -5.51 16.65
C GLY A 79 -3.13 -6.18 15.46
N ILE A 80 -2.76 -5.83 14.23
CA ILE A 80 -3.33 -6.41 13.01
C ILE A 80 -2.40 -7.52 12.51
N ASP A 81 -2.94 -8.73 12.37
CA ASP A 81 -2.21 -9.85 11.78
C ASP A 81 -2.17 -9.72 10.25
N THR A 82 -0.96 -9.79 9.69
CA THR A 82 -0.71 -9.75 8.25
C THR A 82 0.01 -11.00 7.75
N SER A 83 -0.02 -12.09 8.51
CA SER A 83 0.63 -13.35 8.18
C SER A 83 0.17 -13.97 6.85
N SER A 84 -1.07 -13.70 6.46
CA SER A 84 -1.68 -14.16 5.21
C SER A 84 -1.47 -13.22 4.01
N ILE A 85 -0.78 -12.09 4.19
CA ILE A 85 -0.61 -11.05 3.17
C ILE A 85 0.78 -11.17 2.54
N GLU A 86 0.81 -11.30 1.22
CA GLU A 86 2.03 -11.16 0.43
C GLU A 86 2.37 -9.68 0.23
N PHE A 87 3.65 -9.31 0.34
CA PHE A 87 4.10 -7.93 0.13
C PHE A 87 5.07 -7.88 -1.03
N LEU A 88 4.78 -6.99 -1.98
CA LEU A 88 5.60 -6.69 -3.13
C LEU A 88 6.00 -5.23 -3.11
N ARG A 89 7.30 -4.96 -3.16
CA ARG A 89 7.85 -3.62 -3.35
C ARG A 89 8.18 -3.44 -4.83
N LEU A 90 7.67 -2.37 -5.44
CA LEU A 90 7.91 -2.02 -6.84
C LEU A 90 8.77 -0.77 -6.96
N SER A 91 9.88 -0.74 -6.24
CA SER A 91 10.92 0.29 -6.36
C SER A 91 12.28 -0.38 -6.47
N PRO A 92 13.25 0.21 -7.19
CA PRO A 92 14.62 -0.26 -7.14
C PRO A 92 15.09 -0.31 -5.68
N ASP A 93 15.67 -1.43 -5.28
CA ASP A 93 16.29 -1.57 -3.97
C ASP A 93 17.61 -0.80 -3.93
N ASP A 94 18.16 -0.58 -2.73
CA ASP A 94 19.45 0.10 -2.57
C ASP A 94 20.57 -0.62 -3.35
N ASP A 95 20.46 -1.94 -3.48
CA ASP A 95 21.36 -2.78 -4.29
C ASP A 95 21.36 -2.39 -5.78
N PHE A 96 20.24 -1.91 -6.32
CA PHE A 96 20.17 -1.39 -7.69
C PHE A 96 21.02 -0.13 -7.88
N PHE A 97 21.18 0.68 -6.83
CA PHE A 97 22.05 1.86 -6.88
C PHE A 97 23.52 1.50 -6.67
N ILE A 98 23.81 0.46 -5.87
CA ILE A 98 25.17 -0.02 -5.60
C ILE A 98 25.74 -0.75 -6.82
N GLU A 99 24.95 -1.58 -7.50
CA GLU A 99 25.43 -2.30 -8.70
C GLU A 99 25.58 -1.40 -9.94
N ASN A 100 24.89 -0.26 -9.97
CA ASN A 100 24.80 0.56 -11.18
C ASN A 100 25.69 1.81 -11.17
N ASP A 101 26.58 2.01 -10.19
CA ASP A 101 27.79 2.86 -10.17
C ASP A 101 27.73 4.21 -10.94
N ALA A 102 26.56 4.84 -11.05
CA ALA A 102 26.35 6.00 -11.92
C ALA A 102 25.25 6.92 -11.36
N TYR A 103 25.56 7.61 -10.28
CA TYR A 103 24.95 8.89 -9.94
C TYR A 103 26.04 9.90 -9.59
N ASP A 104 26.95 10.12 -10.54
CA ASP A 104 27.75 11.35 -10.54
C ASP A 104 26.84 12.46 -11.10
N VAL A 105 26.04 13.09 -10.23
CA VAL A 105 25.08 14.13 -10.66
C VAL A 105 25.81 15.40 -11.11
N PHE A 106 27.08 15.57 -10.75
CA PHE A 106 27.99 16.48 -11.45
C PHE A 106 29.40 15.93 -11.32
N ALA A 107 30.08 15.67 -12.44
CA ALA A 107 31.54 15.59 -12.39
C ALA A 107 32.05 16.92 -11.82
N SER A 108 33.01 16.89 -10.90
CA SER A 108 33.55 18.12 -10.26
C SER A 108 34.04 19.17 -11.28
N SER A 109 34.29 18.76 -12.52
CA SER A 109 34.62 19.63 -13.66
C SER A 109 33.48 20.54 -14.15
N ASP A 110 32.22 20.19 -13.89
CA ASP A 110 31.05 20.96 -14.37
C ASP A 110 30.64 22.06 -13.38
N VAL A 111 31.15 22.04 -12.14
CA VAL A 111 30.89 23.06 -11.10
C VAL A 111 31.94 24.19 -11.16
N GLU A 112 33.05 24.03 -11.87
CA GLU A 112 34.14 25.02 -11.92
C GLU A 112 34.08 26.02 -13.08
N GLN A 113 33.03 26.07 -13.90
CA GLN A 113 32.91 27.06 -14.99
C GLN A 113 31.93 28.22 -14.76
N GLU A 114 31.34 28.36 -13.58
CA GLU A 114 30.68 29.61 -13.17
C GLU A 114 31.35 30.23 -11.95
N SER A 115 32.56 30.75 -12.15
CA SER A 115 33.08 31.86 -11.36
C SER A 115 34.17 32.61 -12.15
N LEU A 116 33.84 33.85 -12.51
CA LEU A 116 34.71 34.97 -12.93
C LEU A 116 35.30 34.96 -14.36
N SER A 117 34.57 35.61 -15.29
CA SER A 117 34.95 36.94 -15.82
C SER A 117 33.81 37.58 -16.60
#